data_AF-A0A9E8MUV6-F1
#
_entry.id   AF-A0A9E8MUV6-F1
#
_cell.length_a   1.000
_cell.length_b   1.000
_cell.length_c   1.000
_cell.angle_alpha   90.00
_cell.angle_beta   90.00
_cell.angle_gamma   90.00
#
_symmetry.space_group_name_H-M   'P 1'
#
loop_
_entity.id
_entity.type
_entity.pdbx_description
1 polymer ?
#
loop_
_entity_poly.entity_id
_entity_poly.type
_entity_poly.pdbx_seq_one_letter_code
_entity_poly.pdbx_strand_id
1 'polypeptide(L)'
;MKLSLTTIVLFLTVFSFAQNPDRKYKSHFQENGVLKVETNDGEYVLTFYSEAIIETVFIPKGEVYNTNSHAVVLSPERIKTTFKQIAGRISFGTDNLTVTIITAPFQIVYSYKGKPILSEKLGFQKNDSLGNDKFQYKKR
;
A
#
# COMPACT_ATOMS: atom_id res chain seq x y z
N MET A 1 -13.01 -29.21 -49.47
CA MET A 1 -12.89 -27.83 -48.95
C MET A 1 -12.49 -27.90 -47.48
N LYS A 2 -11.28 -27.41 -47.22
CA LYS A 2 -10.64 -26.95 -45.97
C LYS A 2 -11.28 -27.36 -44.65
N LEU A 3 -10.59 -28.29 -43.98
CA LEU A 3 -10.79 -28.64 -42.58
C LEU A 3 -10.48 -27.41 -41.70
N SER A 4 -11.50 -26.95 -40.98
CA SER A 4 -11.46 -25.86 -40.01
C SER A 4 -10.39 -26.14 -38.95
N LEU A 5 -9.35 -25.32 -38.89
CA LEU A 5 -8.30 -25.40 -37.88
C LEU A 5 -8.02 -24.01 -37.33
N THR A 6 -7.75 -23.97 -36.03
CA THR A 6 -7.26 -22.85 -35.21
C THR A 6 -8.32 -21.88 -34.66
N THR A 7 -9.01 -22.33 -33.61
CA THR A 7 -9.39 -21.41 -32.52
C THR A 7 -8.12 -21.16 -31.70
N ILE A 8 -7.40 -20.08 -32.01
CA ILE A 8 -6.36 -19.54 -31.10
C ILE A 8 -7.11 -19.02 -29.87
N VAL A 9 -7.02 -19.75 -28.76
CA VAL A 9 -7.39 -19.21 -27.44
C VAL A 9 -6.25 -18.30 -27.01
N LEU A 10 -6.37 -17.03 -27.37
CA LEU A 10 -5.53 -15.97 -26.84
C LEU A 10 -5.90 -15.77 -25.36
N PHE A 11 -5.16 -16.43 -24.46
CA PHE A 11 -5.14 -16.07 -23.04
C PHE A 11 -4.49 -14.69 -22.92
N LEU A 12 -5.25 -13.63 -23.23
CA LEU A 12 -4.94 -12.30 -22.73
C LEU A 12 -5.06 -12.42 -21.22
N THR A 13 -3.92 -12.61 -20.57
CA THR A 13 -3.80 -12.36 -19.14
C THR A 13 -4.12 -10.89 -18.96
N VAL A 14 -5.40 -10.61 -18.67
CA VAL A 14 -5.86 -9.35 -18.12
C VAL A 14 -5.23 -9.24 -16.74
N PHE A 15 -3.93 -8.91 -16.70
CA PHE A 15 -3.26 -8.41 -15.52
C PHE A 15 -4.04 -7.16 -15.15
N SER A 16 -5.01 -7.33 -14.25
CA SER A 16 -6.00 -6.32 -13.97
C SER A 16 -5.27 -5.11 -13.40
N PHE A 17 -5.27 -4.02 -14.18
CA PHE A 17 -4.96 -2.68 -13.72
C PHE A 17 -5.93 -2.35 -12.59
N ALA A 18 -5.59 -2.73 -11.37
CA ALA A 18 -6.28 -2.25 -10.19
C ALA A 18 -5.31 -1.40 -9.37
N GLN A 19 -4.53 -0.57 -10.04
CA GLN A 19 -3.94 0.60 -9.42
C GLN A 19 -4.89 1.75 -9.66
N ASN A 20 -5.17 2.57 -8.63
CA ASN A 20 -5.95 3.80 -8.80
C ASN A 20 -5.13 4.72 -9.72
N PRO A 21 -5.44 4.79 -11.03
CA PRO A 21 -4.57 5.47 -11.99
C PRO A 21 -4.62 6.98 -11.80
N ASP A 22 -5.65 7.46 -11.12
CA ASP A 22 -5.89 8.87 -10.85
C ASP A 22 -5.16 9.35 -9.59
N ARG A 23 -4.63 8.42 -8.77
CA ARG A 23 -3.85 8.77 -7.59
C ARG A 23 -2.47 9.30 -8.01
N LYS A 24 -2.21 10.55 -7.68
CA LYS A 24 -1.00 11.28 -7.99
C LYS A 24 -0.31 11.69 -6.70
N TYR A 25 0.97 11.30 -6.58
CA TYR A 25 1.86 11.79 -5.54
C TYR A 25 1.96 13.32 -5.60
N LYS A 26 1.99 13.97 -4.44
CA LYS A 26 2.25 15.40 -4.30
C LYS A 26 3.52 15.69 -3.50
N SER A 27 3.57 15.18 -2.28
CA SER A 27 4.64 15.49 -1.32
C SER A 27 4.82 14.33 -0.33
N HIS A 28 5.86 14.40 0.47
CA HIS A 28 6.02 13.53 1.63
C HIS A 28 6.75 14.29 2.74
N PHE A 29 6.59 13.79 3.95
CA PHE A 29 7.30 14.25 5.14
C PHE A 29 7.70 13.05 5.99
N GLN A 30 8.90 13.07 6.55
CA GLN A 30 9.39 11.98 7.39
C GLN A 30 9.93 12.55 8.70
N GLU A 31 9.43 12.04 9.82
CA GLU A 31 9.87 12.43 11.15
C GLU A 31 9.57 11.32 12.16
N ASN A 32 10.46 11.10 13.14
CA ASN A 32 10.22 10.20 14.29
C ASN A 32 9.73 8.78 13.94
N GLY A 33 10.25 8.17 12.87
CA GLY A 33 9.84 6.82 12.46
C GLY A 33 8.48 6.75 11.74
N VAL A 34 7.91 7.91 11.40
CA VAL A 34 6.70 8.04 10.60
C VAL A 34 7.04 8.63 9.24
N LEU A 35 6.48 8.05 8.18
CA LEU A 35 6.46 8.60 6.83
C LEU A 35 5.04 9.00 6.47
N LYS A 36 4.83 10.27 6.15
CA LYS A 36 3.59 10.78 5.58
C LYS A 36 3.77 11.00 4.09
N VAL A 37 2.79 10.58 3.29
CA VAL A 37 2.79 10.76 1.83
C VAL A 37 1.47 11.38 1.40
N GLU A 38 1.53 12.59 0.87
CA GLU A 38 0.36 13.28 0.35
C GLU A 38 0.09 12.90 -1.11
N THR A 39 -1.18 12.64 -1.40
CA THR A 39 -1.69 12.43 -2.76
C THR A 39 -2.77 13.45 -3.11
N ASN A 40 -3.30 13.39 -4.34
CA ASN A 40 -4.44 14.22 -4.74
C ASN A 40 -5.74 13.89 -3.99
N ASP A 41 -5.89 12.65 -3.53
CA ASP A 41 -7.11 12.11 -2.94
C ASP A 41 -7.00 11.75 -1.45
N GLY A 42 -5.85 11.97 -0.81
CA GLY A 42 -5.69 11.76 0.62
C GLY A 42 -4.25 11.87 1.11
N GLU A 43 -4.01 11.36 2.31
CA GLU A 43 -2.70 11.24 2.94
C GLU A 43 -2.51 9.80 3.42
N TYR A 44 -1.34 9.23 3.13
CA TYR A 44 -0.88 8.00 3.76
C TYR A 44 -0.01 8.31 4.95
N VAL A 45 -0.25 7.64 6.08
CA VAL A 45 0.58 7.67 7.29
C VAL A 45 1.13 6.28 7.51
N LEU A 46 2.45 6.13 7.40
CA LEU A 46 3.16 4.87 7.57
C LEU A 46 4.02 4.92 8.84
N THR A 47 3.71 4.06 9.80
CA THR A 47 4.33 4.08 11.13
C THR A 47 4.91 2.69 11.44
N PHE A 48 6.20 2.62 11.75
CA PHE A 48 6.81 1.38 12.22
C PHE A 48 6.51 1.15 13.71
N TYR A 49 6.02 -0.05 14.05
CA TYR A 49 5.79 -0.50 15.43
C TYR A 49 6.82 -1.53 15.90
N SER A 50 7.54 -2.18 14.97
CA SER A 50 8.74 -2.96 15.25
C SER A 50 9.63 -3.06 14.00
N GLU A 51 10.74 -3.78 14.08
CA GLU A 51 11.56 -4.08 12.90
C GLU A 51 10.82 -4.82 11.78
N ALA A 52 9.69 -5.49 12.08
CA ALA A 52 8.95 -6.32 11.13
C ALA A 52 7.47 -5.93 11.00
N ILE A 53 7.00 -4.89 11.71
CA ILE A 53 5.60 -4.47 11.71
C ILE A 53 5.53 -2.99 11.32
N ILE A 54 4.76 -2.72 10.26
CA ILE A 54 4.40 -1.38 9.81
C ILE A 54 2.87 -1.25 9.79
N GLU A 55 2.36 -0.15 10.32
CA GLU A 55 0.99 0.28 10.12
C GLU A 55 0.95 1.25 8.94
N THR A 56 -0.03 1.06 8.07
CA THR A 56 -0.31 1.98 6.97
C THR A 56 -1.76 2.42 7.09
N VAL A 57 -1.97 3.71 7.30
CA VAL A 57 -3.31 4.30 7.30
C VAL A 57 -3.45 5.23 6.11
N PHE A 58 -4.57 5.14 5.40
CA PHE A 58 -4.96 6.12 4.39
C PHE A 58 -6.08 7.00 4.94
N ILE A 59 -5.88 8.31 4.87
CA ILE A 59 -6.83 9.34 5.28
C ILE A 59 -7.34 10.02 4.01
N PRO A 60 -8.59 9.74 3.57
CA PRO A 60 -9.15 10.38 2.39
C PRO A 60 -9.22 11.90 2.58
N LYS A 61 -9.05 12.65 1.50
CA LYS A 61 -9.14 14.11 1.52
C LYS A 61 -10.54 14.54 1.99
N GLY A 62 -10.60 15.32 3.07
CA GLY A 62 -11.85 15.82 3.66
C GLY A 62 -12.42 14.94 4.77
N GLU A 63 -11.79 13.81 5.10
CA GLU A 63 -12.12 13.01 6.28
C GLU A 63 -11.13 13.29 7.42
N VAL A 64 -11.60 13.20 8.66
CA VAL A 64 -10.77 13.37 9.87
C VAL A 64 -10.29 12.00 10.33
N TYR A 65 -8.99 11.87 10.56
CA TYR A 65 -8.35 10.65 11.07
C TYR A 65 -9.01 10.16 12.37
N ASN A 66 -9.48 8.91 12.37
CA ASN A 66 -9.93 8.25 13.59
C ASN A 66 -8.75 7.50 14.23
N THR A 67 -8.27 8.01 15.36
CA THR A 67 -7.09 7.49 16.09
C THR A 67 -7.35 6.16 16.82
N ASN A 68 -8.59 5.68 16.89
CA ASN A 68 -8.95 4.49 17.65
C ASN A 68 -8.79 3.21 16.81
N SER A 69 -7.54 2.81 16.55
CA SER A 69 -7.24 1.49 16.03
C SER A 69 -7.51 0.44 17.10
N HIS A 70 -8.48 -0.46 16.88
CA HIS A 70 -8.78 -1.57 17.81
C HIS A 70 -7.70 -2.68 17.77
N ALA A 71 -6.78 -2.63 16.81
CA ALA A 71 -5.86 -3.73 16.51
C ALA A 71 -4.46 -3.57 17.14
N VAL A 72 -4.13 -2.42 17.72
CA VAL A 72 -2.77 -2.10 18.16
C VAL A 72 -2.72 -1.87 19.67
N VAL A 73 -2.28 -2.90 20.41
CA VAL A 73 -2.01 -2.85 21.86
C VAL A 73 -0.50 -2.63 22.14
N LEU A 74 0.29 -2.38 21.08
CA LEU A 74 1.74 -2.18 21.18
C LEU A 74 2.07 -0.69 21.29
N SER A 75 2.79 -0.31 22.34
CA SER A 75 3.40 1.01 22.42
C SER A 75 4.54 1.10 21.38
N PRO A 76 4.64 2.16 20.58
CA PRO A 76 5.67 2.28 19.57
C PRO A 76 7.07 2.28 20.22
N GLU A 77 7.87 1.29 19.86
CA GLU A 77 9.28 1.23 20.26
C GLU A 77 10.07 2.27 19.43
N ARG A 78 11.13 2.87 20.00
CA ARG A 78 12.00 3.80 19.25
C ARG A 78 12.81 3.02 18.21
N ILE A 79 12.20 2.76 17.06
CA ILE A 79 12.77 1.95 15.98
C ILE A 79 13.66 2.83 15.12
N LYS A 80 14.89 2.36 14.89
CA LYS A 80 15.79 2.97 13.94
C LYS A 80 15.26 2.74 12.53
N THR A 81 14.90 3.83 11.85
CA THR A 81 14.44 3.80 10.46
C THR A 81 15.47 4.47 9.56
N THR A 82 15.49 4.03 8.31
CA THR A 82 16.28 4.61 7.23
C THR A 82 15.34 5.22 6.22
N PHE A 83 15.78 6.34 5.62
CA PHE A 83 15.04 7.05 4.60
C PHE A 83 15.96 7.35 3.42
N LYS A 84 15.45 7.13 2.20
CA LYS A 84 16.19 7.38 0.97
C LYS A 84 15.23 7.77 -0.15
N GLN A 85 15.58 8.77 -0.94
CA GLN A 85 14.85 9.13 -2.16
C GLN A 85 15.78 9.11 -3.37
N ILE A 86 15.44 8.33 -4.40
CA ILE A 86 16.15 8.28 -5.68
C ILE A 86 15.13 8.19 -6.82
N ALA A 87 15.22 9.11 -7.79
CA ALA A 87 14.57 9.02 -9.09
C ALA A 87 13.08 8.59 -9.03
N GLY A 88 12.28 9.29 -8.23
CA GLY A 88 10.84 8.98 -8.10
C GLY A 88 10.52 7.75 -7.23
N ARG A 89 11.50 7.27 -6.45
CA ARG A 89 11.31 6.21 -5.45
C ARG A 89 11.70 6.73 -4.08
N ILE A 90 10.80 6.58 -3.11
CA ILE A 90 11.05 6.89 -1.70
C ILE A 90 11.07 5.56 -0.95
N SER A 91 12.22 5.18 -0.41
CA SER A 91 12.39 4.00 0.42
C SER A 91 12.48 4.41 1.88
N PHE A 92 11.66 3.79 2.70
CA PHE A 92 11.59 4.01 4.14
C PHE A 92 11.49 2.66 4.83
N GLY A 93 12.30 2.40 5.85
CA GLY A 93 12.35 1.05 6.39
C GLY A 93 13.29 0.83 7.55
N THR A 94 13.20 -0.36 8.10
CA THR A 94 14.11 -0.95 9.09
C THR A 94 15.10 -1.88 8.38
N ASP A 95 15.93 -2.59 9.13
CA ASP A 95 16.85 -3.59 8.57
C ASP A 95 16.09 -4.77 7.90
N ASN A 96 14.88 -5.07 8.38
CA ASN A 96 14.12 -6.24 7.97
C ASN A 96 12.91 -5.92 7.07
N LEU A 97 12.30 -4.74 7.21
CA LEU A 97 11.08 -4.38 6.49
C LEU A 97 11.23 -3.00 5.84
N THR A 98 10.98 -2.94 4.53
CA THR A 98 11.06 -1.70 3.75
C THR A 98 9.75 -1.45 3.04
N VAL A 99 9.26 -0.23 3.13
CA VAL A 99 8.22 0.32 2.24
C VAL A 99 8.88 1.19 1.18
N THR A 100 8.48 1.01 -0.07
CA THR A 100 8.92 1.83 -1.20
C THR A 100 7.73 2.45 -1.89
N ILE A 101 7.71 3.78 -1.91
CA ILE A 101 6.76 4.60 -2.65
C ILE A 101 7.34 4.85 -4.04
N ILE A 102 6.60 4.47 -5.08
CA ILE A 102 6.88 4.86 -6.46
C ILE A 102 5.97 6.04 -6.75
N THR A 103 6.51 7.18 -7.16
CA THR A 103 5.73 8.42 -7.27
C THR A 103 4.91 8.52 -8.55
N ALA A 104 5.30 7.80 -9.62
CA ALA A 104 4.60 7.78 -10.91
C ALA A 104 4.87 6.48 -11.70
N PRO A 105 3.83 5.67 -12.03
CA PRO A 105 2.49 5.71 -11.41
C PRO A 105 2.60 5.51 -9.90
N PHE A 106 1.65 6.06 -9.14
CA PHE A 106 1.71 5.97 -7.68
C PHE A 106 1.57 4.52 -7.21
N GLN A 107 2.53 4.01 -6.46
CA GLN A 107 2.50 2.65 -5.88
C GLN A 107 3.16 2.62 -4.51
N ILE A 108 2.69 1.71 -3.66
CA ILE A 108 3.31 1.39 -2.38
C ILE A 108 3.68 -0.11 -2.40
N VAL A 109 4.97 -0.39 -2.26
CA VAL A 109 5.52 -1.76 -2.29
C VAL A 109 6.21 -2.06 -0.98
N TYR A 110 5.90 -3.22 -0.40
CA TYR A 110 6.51 -3.71 0.84
C TYR A 110 7.45 -4.86 0.54
N SER A 111 8.63 -4.85 1.14
CA SER A 111 9.59 -5.95 1.07
C SER A 111 10.11 -6.33 2.44
N TYR A 112 10.20 -7.65 2.69
CA TYR A 112 10.79 -8.21 3.90
C TYR A 112 12.10 -8.89 3.54
N LYS A 113 13.21 -8.47 4.18
CA LYS A 113 14.57 -8.95 3.90
C LYS A 113 14.92 -8.90 2.41
N GLY A 114 14.56 -7.79 1.76
CA GLY A 114 14.78 -7.53 0.34
C GLY A 114 13.84 -8.27 -0.62
N LYS A 115 12.95 -9.15 -0.14
CA LYS A 115 11.98 -9.87 -0.98
C LYS A 115 10.63 -9.15 -0.97
N PRO A 116 10.03 -8.81 -2.12
CA PRO A 116 8.69 -8.23 -2.17
C PRO A 116 7.67 -9.16 -1.48
N ILE A 117 6.88 -8.61 -0.57
CA ILE A 117 5.82 -9.35 0.16
C ILE A 117 4.42 -8.88 -0.23
N LEU A 118 4.24 -7.59 -0.51
CA LEU A 118 2.96 -7.00 -0.87
C LEU A 118 3.16 -5.77 -1.77
N SER A 119 2.23 -5.54 -2.68
CA SER A 119 2.08 -4.27 -3.40
C SER A 119 0.62 -3.84 -3.24
N GLU A 120 0.38 -2.65 -2.69
CA GLU A 120 -0.98 -2.13 -2.58
C GLU A 120 -1.55 -1.86 -3.97
N LYS A 121 -2.67 -2.53 -4.29
CA LYS A 121 -3.35 -2.38 -5.57
C LYS A 121 -4.12 -1.05 -5.61
N LEU A 122 -5.25 -0.94 -4.90
CA LEU A 122 -6.15 0.22 -4.99
C LEU A 122 -6.05 1.21 -3.81
N GLY A 123 -5.36 0.82 -2.74
CA GLY A 123 -5.51 1.47 -1.43
C GLY A 123 -6.97 1.40 -0.93
N PHE A 124 -7.33 2.25 0.02
CA PHE A 124 -8.70 2.39 0.51
C PHE A 124 -9.62 2.98 -0.58
N GLN A 125 -10.76 2.33 -0.81
CA GLN A 125 -11.87 2.84 -1.60
C GLN A 125 -13.11 2.84 -0.72
N LYS A 126 -13.69 4.02 -0.50
CA LYS A 126 -14.97 4.14 0.17
C LYS A 126 -16.05 3.73 -0.82
N ASN A 127 -16.61 2.53 -0.65
CA ASN A 127 -17.88 2.18 -1.25
C ASN A 127 -18.97 2.56 -0.24
N ASP A 128 -19.80 3.56 -0.55
CA ASP A 128 -20.92 3.99 0.30
C ASP A 128 -21.96 2.86 0.55
N SER A 129 -21.80 1.72 -0.11
CA SER A 129 -22.65 0.53 0.02
C SER A 129 -22.16 -0.51 1.05
N LEU A 130 -20.99 -0.33 1.69
CA LEU A 130 -20.41 -1.33 2.60
C LEU A 130 -20.95 -1.22 4.03
N GLY A 131 -22.27 -1.37 4.17
CA GLY A 131 -22.86 -1.86 5.40
C GLY A 131 -22.76 -3.39 5.44
N ASN A 132 -21.92 -3.92 6.34
CA ASN A 132 -21.95 -5.32 6.83
C ASN A 132 -21.16 -6.43 6.09
N ASP A 133 -19.95 -6.15 5.57
CA ASP A 133 -19.07 -7.27 5.17
C ASP A 133 -18.36 -7.88 6.39
N LYS A 134 -18.94 -8.98 6.91
CA LYS A 134 -18.30 -9.85 7.91
C LYS A 134 -17.12 -10.58 7.27
N PHE A 135 -15.90 -10.24 7.67
CA PHE A 135 -14.71 -11.03 7.36
C PHE A 135 -14.80 -12.41 8.05
N GLN A 136 -15.04 -13.46 7.26
CA GLN A 136 -14.97 -14.85 7.74
C GLN A 136 -13.58 -15.42 7.45
N TYR A 137 -12.78 -15.64 8.50
CA TYR A 137 -11.53 -16.39 8.38
C TYR A 137 -11.83 -17.89 8.41
N LYS A 138 -11.49 -18.60 7.33
CA LYS A 138 -11.45 -20.07 7.32
C LYS A 138 -10.10 -20.52 7.88
N LYS A 139 -10.10 -20.99 9.12
CA LYS A 139 -8.95 -21.66 9.74
C LYS A 139 -8.67 -22.96 8.97
N ARG A 140 -7.42 -23.18 8.57
CA ARG A 140 -6.94 -24.51 8.17
C ARG A 140 -6.57 -25.29 9.42
#